data_AF-A0A529Z359-F1
#
_entry.id   AF-A0A529Z359-F1
#
_cell.length_a   1.000
_cell.length_b   1.000
_cell.length_c   1.000
_cell.angle_alpha   90.00
_cell.angle_beta   90.00
_cell.angle_gamma   90.00
#
_symmetry.space_group_name_H-M   'P 1'
#
loop_
_entity.id
_entity.type
_entity.pdbx_description
1 polymer ?
#
loop_
_entity_poly.entity_id
_entity_poly.type
_entity_poly.pdbx_seq_one_letter_code
_entity_poly.pdbx_strand_id
1 'polypeptide(L)' 'VRIRLTRHAEAIRIQYLDAAEGHWKPVRLAYFPVSKSVDVGMMCCSPQREGFEVTFSGFTIGPAISKDLHD' A
#
# COMPACT_ATOMS: atom_id res chain seq x y z
N VAL A 1 1.04 -8.79 -8.32
CA VAL A 1 1.69 -7.80 -7.41
C VAL A 1 0.92 -7.77 -6.11
N ARG A 2 1.58 -7.67 -4.96
CA ARG A 2 0.93 -7.38 -3.67
C ARG A 2 1.45 -6.06 -3.15
N ILE A 3 0.56 -5.20 -2.69
CA ILE A 3 0.91 -3.90 -2.08
C ILE A 3 0.56 -3.96 -0.60
N ARG A 4 1.45 -3.43 0.23
CA ARG A 4 1.20 -3.19 1.66
C ARG A 4 1.36 -1.71 1.92
N LEU A 5 0.37 -1.15 2.60
CA LEU A 5 0.39 0.22 3.08
C LEU A 5 0.30 0.16 4.60
N THR A 6 1.16 0.91 5.28
CA THR A 6 1.14 1.02 6.74
C THR A 6 1.21 2.49 7.12
N ARG A 7 0.24 2.93 7.93
CA ARG A 7 0.24 4.25 8.53
C ARG A 7 0.87 4.18 9.91
N HIS A 8 1.90 5.00 10.14
CA HIS A 8 2.50 5.22 11.45
C HIS A 8 2.35 6.71 11.78
N ALA A 9 1.32 7.05 12.55
CA ALA A 9 0.97 8.44 12.84
C ALA A 9 0.87 9.27 11.53
N GLU A 10 1.76 10.24 11.33
CA GLU A 10 1.85 11.12 10.16
C GLU A 10 2.72 10.57 9.03
N ALA A 11 3.15 9.32 9.10
CA ALA A 11 3.93 8.67 8.05
C ALA A 11 3.12 7.57 7.36
N ILE A 12 3.26 7.48 6.04
CA ILE A 12 2.76 6.37 5.23
C ILE A 12 3.93 5.63 4.60
N ARG A 13 4.01 4.33 4.88
CA ARG A 13 4.98 3.40 4.30
C ARG A 13 4.26 2.55 3.25
N ILE A 14 4.75 2.56 2.02
CA ILE A 14 4.22 1.76 0.91
C ILE A 14 5.31 0.79 0.47
N GLN A 15 4.95 -0.49 0.41
CA GLN A 15 5.82 -1.57 -0.02
C GLN A 15 5.12 -2.44 -1.06
N TYR A 16 5.91 -3.06 -1.93
CA TYR A 16 5.44 -4.17 -2.76
C TYR A 16 6.14 -5.45 -2.35
N LEU A 17 5.46 -6.58 -2.52
CA LEU A 17 6.09 -7.90 -2.37
C LEU A 17 6.86 -8.21 -3.65
N ASP A 18 8.18 -8.30 -3.54
CA ASP A 18 9.01 -8.86 -4.60
C ASP A 18 8.77 -10.37 -4.67
N ALA A 19 8.27 -10.86 -5.79
CA ALA A 19 7.92 -12.26 -5.95
C ALA A 19 9.15 -13.17 -6.13
N ALA A 20 10.28 -12.63 -6.60
CA ALA A 20 11.51 -13.39 -6.76
C ALA A 20 12.25 -13.56 -5.44
N GLU A 21 12.32 -12.49 -4.64
CA GLU A 21 13.04 -12.48 -3.36
C GLU A 21 12.14 -12.82 -2.16
N GLY A 22 10.82 -12.80 -2.31
CA GLY A 22 9.87 -13.17 -1.25
C GLY A 22 9.76 -12.17 -0.11
N HIS A 23 10.28 -10.95 -0.28
CA HIS A 23 10.33 -9.92 0.76
C HIS A 23 9.64 -8.60 0.35
N TRP A 24 9.39 -7.73 1.33
CA TRP A 24 8.69 -6.46 1.10
C TRP A 24 9.68 -5.32 0.80
N LYS A 25 9.77 -4.91 -0.47
CA LYS A 25 10.62 -3.80 -0.89
C LYS A 25 9.91 -2.44 -0.73
N PRO A 26 10.60 -1.40 -0.20
CA PRO A 26 10.02 -0.06 -0.08
C PRO A 26 9.79 0.59 -1.44
N VAL A 27 8.62 1.21 -1.62
CA VAL A 27 8.29 2.06 -2.78
C VAL A 27 8.32 3.53 -2.40
N ARG A 28 7.72 3.86 -1.25
CA ARG A 28 7.58 5.24 -0.78
C ARG A 28 7.48 5.25 0.74
N LEU A 29 8.21 6.18 1.35
CA LEU A 29 7.97 6.65 2.71
C LEU A 29 7.69 8.14 2.60
N ALA A 30 6.56 8.59 3.11
CA ALA A 30 6.14 9.98 2.97
C ALA A 30 5.33 10.45 4.17
N TYR A 31 5.30 11.76 4.35
CA TYR A 31 4.33 12.41 5.23
C TYR A 31 2.89 12.19 4.71
N PHE A 32 1.97 11.93 5.63
CA PHE A 32 0.54 11.81 5.41
C PHE A 32 -0.20 12.56 6.53
N PRO A 33 -1.00 13.59 6.21
CA PRO A 33 -1.61 14.46 7.21
C PRO A 33 -2.41 13.75 8.29
N VAL A 34 -2.43 14.34 9.49
CA VAL A 34 -3.29 13.88 10.60
C VAL A 34 -4.75 13.96 10.15
N SER A 35 -5.49 12.87 10.36
CA SER A 35 -6.91 12.80 10.06
C SER A 35 -7.60 11.85 11.04
N LYS A 36 -8.86 12.15 11.39
CA LYS A 36 -9.66 11.28 12.27
C LYS A 36 -9.95 9.92 11.63
N SER A 37 -10.18 9.93 10.32
CA SER A 37 -10.40 8.75 9.49
C SER A 37 -9.71 8.94 8.13
N VAL A 38 -9.52 7.83 7.42
CA VAL A 38 -9.04 7.80 6.04
C VAL A 38 -9.82 6.74 5.29
N ASP A 39 -10.07 6.99 4.01
CA ASP A 39 -10.53 5.94 3.11
C ASP A 39 -9.33 5.20 2.55
N VAL A 40 -9.44 3.87 2.52
CA VAL A 40 -8.44 2.99 1.93
C VAL A 40 -9.16 1.99 1.04
N GLY A 41 -8.64 1.84 -0.17
CA GLY A 41 -9.32 1.08 -1.21
C GLY A 41 -8.42 0.77 -2.38
N MET A 42 -9.01 0.03 -3.31
CA MET A 42 -8.38 -0.41 -4.53
C MET A 42 -8.73 0.63 -5.58
N MET A 43 -7.74 1.00 -6.39
CA MET A 43 -7.91 2.03 -7.41
C MET A 43 -7.48 1.44 -8.75
N CYS A 44 -8.34 1.63 -9.75
CA CYS A 44 -8.06 1.35 -11.14
C CYS A 44 -8.44 2.61 -11.93
N CYS A 45 -7.59 3.00 -12.89
CA CYS A 45 -7.83 4.16 -13.73
C CYS A 45 -7.32 3.84 -15.13
N SER A 46 -8.06 4.30 -16.16
CA SER A 46 -7.72 4.12 -17.56
C SER A 46 -7.71 5.49 -18.27
N PRO A 47 -6.65 6.30 -18.08
CA PRO A 47 -6.68 7.74 -18.39
C PRO A 47 -6.95 8.07 -19.85
N GLN A 48 -6.55 7.18 -20.77
CA GLN A 48 -6.59 7.44 -22.22
C GLN A 48 -7.75 6.75 -22.94
N ARG A 49 -8.22 5.60 -22.45
CA ARG A 49 -9.24 4.77 -23.11
C ARG A 49 -9.96 3.86 -22.12
N GLU A 50 -11.12 3.36 -22.52
CA GLU A 50 -11.87 2.35 -21.77
C GLU A 50 -11.32 0.92 -21.96
N GLY A 51 -11.92 -0.04 -21.25
CA GLY A 51 -11.64 -1.48 -21.39
C GLY A 51 -10.43 -1.98 -20.60
N PHE A 52 -9.96 -1.25 -19.59
CA PHE A 52 -8.93 -1.76 -18.67
C PHE A 52 -9.60 -2.48 -17.49
N GLU A 53 -9.56 -3.80 -17.54
CA GLU A 53 -10.12 -4.66 -16.50
C GLU A 53 -9.02 -5.19 -15.58
N VAL A 54 -9.30 -5.16 -14.27
CA VAL A 54 -8.39 -5.68 -13.24
C VAL A 54 -9.21 -6.39 -12.15
N THR A 55 -8.62 -7.43 -11.57
CA THR A 55 -9.18 -8.12 -10.41
C THR A 55 -8.31 -7.86 -9.20
N PHE A 56 -8.94 -7.39 -8.12
CA PHE A 56 -8.31 -7.28 -6.81
C PHE A 56 -8.78 -8.43 -5.92
N SER A 57 -7.86 -8.99 -5.13
CA SER A 57 -8.16 -10.05 -4.18
C SER A 57 -7.26 -9.94 -2.95
N GLY A 58 -7.65 -10.59 -1.84
CA GLY A 58 -6.86 -10.60 -0.61
C GLY A 58 -6.78 -9.25 0.11
N PHE A 59 -7.78 -8.38 -0.07
CA PHE A 59 -7.86 -7.12 0.66
C PHE A 59 -8.10 -7.37 2.15
N THR A 60 -7.21 -6.85 2.99
CA THR A 60 -7.29 -6.96 4.45
C THR A 60 -6.83 -5.66 5.10
N ILE A 61 -7.44 -5.32 6.23
CA ILE A 61 -7.05 -4.19 7.06
C ILE A 61 -6.80 -4.74 8.47
N GLY A 62 -5.71 -4.30 9.09
CA GLY A 62 -5.35 -4.71 10.44
C GLY A 62 -4.44 -3.69 11.12
N PRO A 63 -3.93 -4.02 12.32
CA PRO A 63 -2.97 -3.19 13.03
C PRO A 63 -1.73 -2.89 12.18
N ALA A 64 -1.08 -1.76 12.46
CA ALA A 64 0.20 -1.43 11.84
C ALA A 64 1.26 -2.48 12.20
N ILE A 65 2.14 -2.79 11.24
CA ILE A 65 3.33 -3.63 11.47
C ILE A 65 4.36 -2.90 12.37
N SER A 66 5.48 -3.53 12.72
CA SER A 66 6.55 -2.84 13.46
C SER A 66 7.10 -1.65 12.66
N LYS A 67 7.60 -0.64 13.38
CA LYS A 67 8.30 0.52 12.79
C LYS A 67 9.69 0.18 12.28
N ASP A 68 10.22 -0.99 12.64
CA ASP A 68 11.56 -1.40 12.24
C ASP A 68 11.65 -1.42 10.70
N LEU A 69 12.66 -0.69 10.21
CA LEU A 69 12.92 -0.53 8.78
C LEU A 69 13.91 -1.57 8.26
N HIS A 70 14.65 -2.17 9.17
CA HIS A 70 15.66 -3.20 8.95
C HIS A 70 15.46 -4.28 10.01
N ASP A 71 15.87 -5.50 9.67
CA ASP A 71 16.17 -6.53 10.67
C ASP A 71 17.52 -6.24 11.34
#